data_AF-A0A7K1GJZ0-F1
#
_entry.id   AF-A0A7K1GJZ0-F1
#
_cell.length_a   1.000
_cell.length_b   1.000
_cell.length_c   1.000
_cell.angle_alpha   90.00
_cell.angle_beta   90.00
_cell.angle_gamma   90.00
#
_symmetry.space_group_name_H-M   'P 1'
#
loop_
_entity.id
_entity.type
_entity.pdbx_description
1 polymer ?
#
loop_
_entity_poly.entity_id
_entity_poly.type
_entity_poly.pdbx_seq_one_letter_code
_entity_poly.pdbx_strand_id
1 'polypeptide(L)'
;MKKSIYLILVFLFTLQVTEALAWGTTGHRVVSEIAERNLTKKSKRELAKIIGKQQLAYWANWPDFLKSDSAWKFADSWHYINLDANIDREAFDNTLAQSTEKNLYKRTLLLIDELKNGNLSLEEKQQKLYFLIHLIGDAHQPLHLGRPEDLGGNRVKVEWFRKSTNLHSLWDSALVDFDKYSYTEYATVLDVHDKKHNTEIVKGSLEDWLYDSYTLANKLYDSVEDNQSLSYRYHYDFKYDVESQLLKGGLRLAKVLNEIFE
;
A
#
# COMPACT_ATOMS: atom_id res chain seq x y z
N MET A 1 21.07 49.98 -35.85
CA MET A 1 21.87 49.35 -34.78
C MET A 1 20.91 48.81 -33.72
N LYS A 2 21.02 47.50 -33.43
CA LYS A 2 20.50 46.69 -32.31
C LYS A 2 18.99 46.74 -31.99
N LYS A 3 18.29 45.71 -32.45
CA LYS A 3 16.96 45.27 -32.00
C LYS A 3 17.07 44.74 -30.56
N SER A 4 16.28 45.30 -29.63
CA SER A 4 16.14 44.77 -28.27
C SER A 4 15.21 43.56 -28.29
N ILE A 5 15.74 42.37 -28.02
CA ILE A 5 14.97 41.15 -27.76
C ILE A 5 14.86 41.04 -26.24
N TYR A 6 13.65 41.25 -25.70
CA TYR A 6 13.33 40.89 -24.34
C TYR A 6 13.20 39.36 -24.26
N LEU A 7 14.18 38.70 -23.66
CA LEU A 7 14.07 37.31 -23.26
C LEU A 7 13.25 37.26 -21.97
N ILE A 8 11.96 36.92 -22.08
CA ILE A 8 11.15 36.49 -20.94
C ILE A 8 11.51 35.01 -20.70
N LEU A 9 12.37 34.76 -19.71
CA LEU A 9 12.61 33.42 -19.19
C LEU A 9 11.44 33.06 -18.26
N VAL A 10 10.38 32.48 -18.84
CA VAL A 10 9.37 31.77 -18.05
C VAL A 10 9.99 30.46 -17.58
N PHE A 11 10.49 30.45 -16.36
CA PHE A 11 10.86 29.21 -15.68
C PHE A 11 9.56 28.51 -15.28
N LEU A 12 9.04 27.64 -16.15
CA LEU A 12 7.99 26.69 -15.80
C LEU A 12 8.60 25.67 -14.83
N PHE A 13 8.53 25.96 -13.53
CA PHE A 13 8.59 24.91 -12.52
C PHE A 13 7.34 24.06 -12.69
N THR A 14 7.46 22.97 -13.46
CA THR A 14 6.49 21.89 -13.37
C THR A 14 6.62 21.32 -11.96
N LEU A 15 5.70 21.68 -11.08
CA LEU A 15 5.41 20.91 -9.89
C LEU A 15 5.04 19.51 -10.39
N GLN A 16 6.00 18.58 -10.39
CA GLN A 16 5.68 17.18 -10.47
C GLN A 16 4.97 16.87 -9.17
N VAL A 17 3.64 16.85 -9.23
CA VAL A 17 2.83 16.22 -8.20
C VAL A 17 3.19 14.75 -8.31
N THR A 18 4.06 14.27 -7.42
CA THR A 18 4.14 12.85 -7.14
C THR A 18 2.80 12.50 -6.52
N GLU A 19 1.88 12.02 -7.34
CA GLU A 19 0.64 11.45 -6.83
C GLU A 19 1.04 10.28 -5.93
N ALA A 20 0.55 10.32 -4.69
CA ALA A 20 0.63 9.22 -3.75
C ALA A 20 -0.20 8.07 -4.33
N LEU A 21 0.48 7.24 -5.11
CA LEU A 21 0.05 5.88 -5.37
C LEU A 21 0.31 5.08 -4.11
N ALA A 22 -0.39 3.98 -3.96
CA ALA A 22 -0.14 3.10 -2.84
C ALA A 22 1.22 2.40 -2.95
N TRP A 23 1.39 1.19 -2.41
CA TRP A 23 2.51 0.37 -2.90
C TRP A 23 2.61 0.52 -4.41
N GLY A 24 3.81 0.75 -4.92
CA GLY A 24 4.00 0.88 -6.35
C GLY A 24 3.44 -0.33 -7.08
N THR A 25 3.30 -0.23 -8.40
CA THR A 25 2.60 -1.23 -9.21
C THR A 25 3.12 -2.66 -8.97
N THR A 26 4.43 -2.80 -8.71
CA THR A 26 5.09 -4.05 -8.33
C THR A 26 4.63 -4.55 -6.96
N GLY A 27 4.64 -3.71 -5.92
CA GLY A 27 4.31 -4.10 -4.55
C GLY A 27 2.91 -4.69 -4.41
N HIS A 28 1.89 -4.06 -5.00
CA HIS A 28 0.52 -4.60 -5.02
C HIS A 28 0.41 -5.96 -5.70
N ARG A 29 1.16 -6.15 -6.79
CA ARG A 29 1.19 -7.42 -7.51
C ARG A 29 1.89 -8.50 -6.69
N VAL A 30 2.96 -8.17 -5.96
CA VAL A 30 3.63 -9.11 -5.05
C VAL A 30 2.69 -9.54 -3.94
N VAL A 31 2.05 -8.60 -3.24
CA VAL A 31 1.04 -8.87 -2.20
C VAL A 31 -0.05 -9.80 -2.72
N SER A 32 -0.60 -9.48 -3.90
CA SER A 32 -1.69 -10.26 -4.49
C SER A 32 -1.26 -11.65 -4.94
N GLU A 33 -0.05 -11.80 -5.47
CA GLU A 33 0.52 -13.08 -5.89
C GLU A 33 0.77 -14.00 -4.69
N ILE A 34 1.35 -13.47 -3.60
CA ILE A 34 1.52 -14.20 -2.34
C ILE A 34 0.15 -14.62 -1.79
N ALA A 35 -0.84 -13.72 -1.85
CA ALA A 35 -2.19 -14.03 -1.39
C ALA A 35 -2.79 -15.21 -2.19
N GLU A 36 -2.72 -15.15 -3.52
CA GLU A 36 -3.29 -16.17 -4.41
C GLU A 36 -2.66 -17.56 -4.21
N ARG A 37 -1.37 -17.63 -3.88
CA ARG A 37 -0.66 -18.87 -3.52
C ARG A 37 -1.18 -19.49 -2.23
N ASN A 38 -1.61 -18.66 -1.27
CA ASN A 38 -2.04 -19.07 0.06
C ASN A 38 -3.57 -19.21 0.24
N LEU A 39 -4.35 -19.02 -0.83
CA LEU A 39 -5.80 -19.25 -0.81
C LEU A 39 -6.17 -20.74 -0.66
N THR A 40 -7.25 -21.02 0.07
CA THR A 40 -7.84 -22.36 0.11
C THR A 40 -8.45 -22.76 -1.24
N LYS A 41 -8.65 -24.06 -1.45
CA LYS A 41 -9.33 -24.57 -2.65
C LYS A 41 -10.75 -24.03 -2.79
N LYS A 42 -11.45 -23.76 -1.67
CA LYS A 42 -12.81 -23.21 -1.68
C LYS A 42 -12.77 -21.75 -2.11
N SER A 43 -11.93 -20.94 -1.48
CA SER A 43 -11.78 -19.51 -1.79
C SER A 43 -11.33 -19.29 -3.23
N LYS A 44 -10.42 -20.11 -3.77
CA LYS A 44 -10.05 -20.07 -5.21
C LYS A 44 -11.26 -20.30 -6.14
N ARG A 45 -12.16 -21.22 -5.79
CA ARG A 45 -13.36 -21.49 -6.60
C ARG A 45 -14.37 -20.35 -6.52
N GLU A 46 -14.59 -19.78 -5.35
CA GLU A 46 -15.50 -18.65 -5.19
C GLU A 46 -14.97 -17.39 -5.89
N LEU A 47 -13.66 -17.10 -5.74
CA LEU A 47 -13.01 -16.01 -6.47
C LEU A 47 -13.11 -16.21 -7.98
N ALA A 48 -12.95 -17.43 -8.50
CA ALA A 48 -13.11 -17.71 -9.92
C ALA A 48 -14.53 -17.41 -10.45
N LYS A 49 -15.56 -17.40 -9.61
CA LYS A 49 -16.91 -16.95 -10.00
C LYS A 49 -17.01 -15.43 -10.14
N ILE A 50 -16.12 -14.70 -9.46
CA ILE A 50 -16.07 -13.22 -9.46
C ILE A 50 -15.16 -12.71 -10.58
N ILE A 51 -13.94 -13.27 -10.71
CA ILE A 51 -12.90 -12.76 -11.61
C ILE A 51 -12.55 -13.70 -12.77
N GLY A 52 -13.25 -14.83 -12.89
CA GLY A 52 -13.01 -15.81 -13.95
C GLY A 52 -11.65 -16.50 -13.81
N LYS A 53 -10.87 -16.52 -14.90
CA LYS A 53 -9.52 -17.12 -14.95
C LYS A 53 -8.41 -16.10 -14.72
N GLN A 54 -8.75 -14.85 -14.40
CA GLN A 54 -7.79 -13.80 -14.16
C GLN A 54 -7.15 -13.96 -12.76
N GLN A 55 -5.88 -13.59 -12.63
CA GLN A 55 -5.16 -13.56 -11.35
C GLN A 55 -5.52 -12.32 -10.53
N LEU A 56 -5.40 -12.40 -9.19
CA LEU A 56 -5.60 -11.26 -8.30
C LEU A 56 -4.66 -10.10 -8.62
N ALA A 57 -3.40 -10.42 -8.97
CA ALA A 57 -2.38 -9.43 -9.31
C ALA A 57 -2.76 -8.50 -10.49
N TYR A 58 -3.66 -8.93 -11.38
CA TYR A 58 -4.14 -8.09 -12.47
C TYR A 58 -5.04 -6.95 -11.98
N TRP A 59 -5.86 -7.23 -10.96
CA TRP A 59 -6.81 -6.27 -10.40
C TRP A 59 -6.23 -5.44 -9.26
N ALA A 60 -5.06 -5.83 -8.74
CA ALA A 60 -4.45 -5.25 -7.56
C ALA A 60 -4.19 -3.74 -7.65
N ASN A 61 -3.96 -3.21 -8.86
CA ASN A 61 -3.71 -1.78 -9.10
C ASN A 61 -4.94 -1.03 -9.65
N TRP A 62 -6.07 -1.71 -9.81
CA TRP A 62 -7.26 -1.11 -10.41
C TRP A 62 -7.75 0.13 -9.64
N PRO A 63 -7.78 0.15 -8.28
CA PRO A 63 -8.16 1.34 -7.52
C PRO A 63 -7.29 2.57 -7.81
N ASP A 64 -5.97 2.39 -7.94
CA ASP A 64 -5.07 3.50 -8.26
C ASP A 64 -5.31 4.05 -9.68
N PHE A 65 -5.70 3.21 -10.63
CA PHE A 65 -6.04 3.67 -11.97
C PHE A 65 -7.31 4.53 -11.99
N LEU A 66 -8.22 4.33 -11.04
CA LEU A 66 -9.45 5.13 -10.92
C LEU A 66 -9.19 6.58 -10.53
N LYS A 67 -8.04 6.90 -9.91
CA LYS A 67 -7.66 8.29 -9.58
C LYS A 67 -7.63 9.19 -10.83
N SER A 68 -7.43 8.60 -12.02
CA SER A 68 -7.52 9.30 -13.31
C SER A 68 -8.94 9.70 -13.73
N ASP A 69 -9.97 9.10 -13.13
CA ASP A 69 -11.37 9.43 -13.35
C ASP A 69 -11.89 10.31 -12.21
N SER A 70 -12.27 11.55 -12.55
CA SER A 70 -12.82 12.51 -11.60
C SER A 70 -14.06 12.01 -10.84
N ALA A 71 -14.80 11.04 -11.40
CA ALA A 71 -15.94 10.43 -10.74
C ALA A 71 -15.53 9.66 -9.47
N TRP A 72 -14.28 9.18 -9.38
CA TRP A 72 -13.77 8.35 -8.29
C TRP A 72 -12.92 9.10 -7.27
N LYS A 73 -12.74 10.41 -7.38
CA LYS A 73 -11.97 11.24 -6.42
C LYS A 73 -12.40 11.08 -4.96
N PHE A 74 -13.65 10.68 -4.72
CA PHE A 74 -14.13 10.43 -3.36
C PHE A 74 -13.44 9.23 -2.67
N ALA A 75 -12.79 8.35 -3.45
CA ALA A 75 -12.10 7.17 -2.98
C ALA A 75 -10.61 7.42 -2.66
N ASP A 76 -10.05 8.56 -3.06
CA ASP A 76 -8.63 8.90 -2.82
C ASP A 76 -8.25 8.80 -1.34
N SER A 77 -9.16 9.22 -0.44
CA SER A 77 -8.92 9.16 1.01
C SER A 77 -8.99 7.75 1.60
N TRP A 78 -9.44 6.75 0.83
CA TRP A 78 -9.54 5.37 1.31
C TRP A 78 -8.17 4.69 1.39
N HIS A 79 -7.15 5.24 0.75
CA HIS A 79 -5.84 4.59 0.65
C HIS A 79 -5.01 4.74 1.92
N TYR A 80 -5.30 5.70 2.80
CA TYR A 80 -4.46 6.00 3.95
C TYR A 80 -5.28 6.33 5.19
N ILE A 81 -4.57 6.42 6.32
CA ILE A 81 -5.04 7.08 7.52
C ILE A 81 -3.88 7.87 8.12
N ASN A 82 -4.14 9.12 8.48
CA ASN A 82 -3.12 9.95 9.11
C ASN A 82 -3.16 9.79 10.63
N LEU A 83 -1.99 9.62 11.25
CA LEU A 83 -1.83 9.36 12.67
C LEU A 83 -0.75 10.26 13.26
N ASP A 84 -0.94 10.64 14.52
CA ASP A 84 0.06 11.42 15.27
C ASP A 84 1.32 10.59 15.53
N ALA A 85 2.46 11.26 15.69
CA ALA A 85 3.75 10.62 15.91
C ALA A 85 3.84 9.96 17.29
N ASN A 86 4.42 8.75 17.34
CA ASN A 86 4.79 8.04 18.58
C ASN A 86 3.68 7.94 19.65
N ILE A 87 2.42 7.81 19.24
CA ILE A 87 1.32 7.52 20.18
C ILE A 87 1.37 6.06 20.63
N ASP A 88 0.92 5.80 21.86
CA ASP A 88 0.85 4.43 22.38
C ASP A 88 -0.29 3.63 21.73
N ARG A 89 -0.37 2.34 22.06
CA ARG A 89 -1.37 1.44 21.48
C ARG A 89 -2.81 1.85 21.81
N GLU A 90 -3.06 2.33 23.03
CA GLU A 90 -4.41 2.73 23.45
C GLU A 90 -4.87 3.97 22.68
N ALA A 91 -4.00 4.98 22.56
CA ALA A 91 -4.26 6.17 21.76
C ALA A 91 -4.46 5.82 20.28
N PHE A 92 -3.63 4.93 19.71
CA PHE A 92 -3.78 4.44 18.35
C PHE A 92 -5.15 3.80 18.09
N ASP A 93 -5.58 2.87 18.94
CA ASP A 93 -6.87 2.19 18.81
C ASP A 93 -8.03 3.20 18.94
N ASN A 94 -7.91 4.17 19.86
CA ASN A 94 -8.89 5.25 20.01
C ASN A 94 -8.98 6.13 18.75
N THR A 95 -7.85 6.48 18.14
CA THR A 95 -7.81 7.25 16.89
C THR A 95 -8.47 6.47 15.74
N LEU A 96 -8.17 5.17 15.60
CA LEU A 96 -8.85 4.31 14.62
C LEU A 96 -10.36 4.27 14.84
N ALA A 97 -10.80 4.09 16.09
CA ALA A 97 -12.21 4.00 16.42
C ALA A 97 -12.99 5.27 16.08
N GLN A 98 -12.40 6.44 16.36
CA GLN A 98 -13.00 7.78 16.18
C GLN A 98 -12.77 8.37 14.79
N SER A 99 -12.01 7.70 13.93
CA SER A 99 -11.72 8.15 12.57
C SER A 99 -12.98 8.21 11.69
N THR A 100 -12.95 9.06 10.66
CA THR A 100 -14.07 9.19 9.71
C THR A 100 -14.27 7.91 8.90
N GLU A 101 -15.47 7.64 8.38
CA GLU A 101 -15.74 6.45 7.55
C GLU A 101 -14.93 6.37 6.24
N LYS A 102 -14.30 7.47 5.82
CA LYS A 102 -13.59 7.59 4.54
C LYS A 102 -12.08 7.45 4.69
N ASN A 103 -11.63 6.35 5.31
CA ASN A 103 -10.21 6.03 5.44
C ASN A 103 -9.94 4.54 5.22
N LEU A 104 -8.66 4.21 5.12
CA LEU A 104 -8.15 2.85 4.93
C LEU A 104 -8.76 1.82 5.88
N TYR A 105 -8.75 2.09 7.17
CA TYR A 105 -9.22 1.16 8.20
C TYR A 105 -10.72 0.90 8.10
N LYS A 106 -11.54 1.96 8.18
CA LYS A 106 -13.02 1.83 8.16
C LYS A 106 -13.51 1.27 6.83
N ARG A 107 -12.90 1.69 5.71
CA ARG A 107 -13.30 1.20 4.38
C ARG A 107 -12.94 -0.27 4.20
N THR A 108 -11.77 -0.71 4.69
CA THR A 108 -11.39 -2.12 4.64
C THR A 108 -12.37 -3.00 5.42
N LEU A 109 -12.74 -2.62 6.65
CA LEU A 109 -13.73 -3.35 7.44
C LEU A 109 -15.09 -3.44 6.75
N LEU A 110 -15.56 -2.34 6.18
CA LEU A 110 -16.83 -2.30 5.44
C LEU A 110 -16.79 -3.23 4.22
N LEU A 111 -15.71 -3.21 3.43
CA LEU A 111 -15.57 -4.09 2.26
C LEU A 111 -15.56 -5.57 2.65
N ILE A 112 -14.90 -5.92 3.75
CA ILE A 112 -14.90 -7.29 4.29
C ILE A 112 -16.33 -7.72 4.64
N ASP A 113 -17.06 -6.89 5.39
CA ASP A 113 -18.45 -7.19 5.78
C ASP A 113 -19.37 -7.31 4.56
N GLU A 114 -19.30 -6.36 3.63
CA GLU A 114 -20.14 -6.36 2.43
C GLU A 114 -19.85 -7.54 1.51
N LEU A 115 -18.59 -7.96 1.35
CA LEU A 115 -18.24 -9.14 0.55
C LEU A 115 -18.69 -10.45 1.22
N LYS A 116 -18.69 -10.50 2.54
CA LYS A 116 -19.09 -11.69 3.32
C LYS A 116 -20.60 -11.83 3.45
N ASN A 117 -21.30 -10.74 3.73
CA ASN A 117 -22.70 -10.74 4.15
C ASN A 117 -23.64 -10.03 3.17
N GLY A 118 -23.10 -9.24 2.23
CA GLY A 118 -23.89 -8.44 1.31
C GLY A 118 -24.55 -9.25 0.19
N ASN A 119 -25.79 -8.90 -0.13
CA ASN A 119 -26.45 -9.35 -1.35
C ASN A 119 -26.04 -8.43 -2.52
N LEU A 120 -24.89 -8.75 -3.12
CA LEU A 120 -24.25 -7.93 -4.14
C LEU A 120 -24.43 -8.53 -5.53
N SER A 121 -24.63 -7.67 -6.52
CA SER A 121 -24.46 -8.02 -7.94
C SER A 121 -23.01 -8.43 -8.23
N LEU A 122 -22.78 -9.10 -9.36
CA LEU A 122 -21.43 -9.52 -9.75
C LEU A 122 -20.49 -8.32 -9.90
N GLU A 123 -20.96 -7.23 -10.49
CA GLU A 123 -20.19 -6.01 -10.69
C GLU A 123 -19.79 -5.36 -9.35
N GLU A 124 -20.73 -5.26 -8.41
CA GLU A 124 -20.43 -4.75 -7.06
C GLU A 124 -19.43 -5.65 -6.33
N LYS A 125 -19.55 -6.98 -6.45
CA LYS A 125 -18.57 -7.92 -5.88
C LYS A 125 -17.19 -7.72 -6.47
N GLN A 126 -17.09 -7.54 -7.78
CA GLN A 126 -15.82 -7.29 -8.47
C GLN A 126 -15.18 -5.99 -7.96
N GLN A 127 -15.90 -4.88 -7.99
CA GLN A 127 -15.37 -3.58 -7.54
C GLN A 127 -14.92 -3.64 -6.07
N LYS A 128 -15.74 -4.20 -5.19
CA LYS A 128 -15.42 -4.33 -3.75
C LYS A 128 -14.22 -5.24 -3.51
N LEU A 129 -14.13 -6.34 -4.25
CA LEU A 129 -12.98 -7.24 -4.20
C LEU A 129 -11.69 -6.53 -4.64
N TYR A 130 -11.73 -5.74 -5.72
CA TYR A 130 -10.55 -5.03 -6.22
C TYR A 130 -10.06 -3.98 -5.23
N PHE A 131 -10.98 -3.23 -4.64
CA PHE A 131 -10.64 -2.32 -3.53
C PHE A 131 -10.06 -3.08 -2.34
N LEU A 132 -10.68 -4.18 -1.91
CA LEU A 132 -10.19 -4.94 -0.76
C LEU A 132 -8.76 -5.46 -0.97
N ILE A 133 -8.46 -6.01 -2.14
CA ILE A 133 -7.11 -6.47 -2.50
C ILE A 133 -6.09 -5.33 -2.38
N HIS A 134 -6.43 -4.17 -2.91
CA HIS A 134 -5.57 -3.00 -2.89
C HIS A 134 -5.36 -2.47 -1.47
N LEU A 135 -6.45 -2.21 -0.74
CA LEU A 135 -6.39 -1.62 0.60
C LEU A 135 -5.66 -2.50 1.63
N ILE A 136 -5.74 -3.84 1.52
CA ILE A 136 -4.90 -4.69 2.37
C ILE A 136 -3.41 -4.56 2.02
N GLY A 137 -3.08 -4.30 0.75
CA GLY A 137 -1.74 -3.88 0.35
C GLY A 137 -1.34 -2.57 1.04
N ASP A 138 -2.14 -1.52 0.91
CA ASP A 138 -1.92 -0.18 1.49
C ASP A 138 -1.73 -0.25 3.02
N ALA A 139 -2.51 -1.09 3.70
CA ALA A 139 -2.40 -1.32 5.14
C ALA A 139 -1.02 -1.82 5.58
N HIS A 140 -0.24 -2.35 4.65
CA HIS A 140 1.12 -2.82 4.86
C HIS A 140 2.19 -1.86 4.32
N GLN A 141 1.82 -0.75 3.69
CA GLN A 141 2.77 0.33 3.39
C GLN A 141 2.86 1.24 4.62
N PRO A 142 3.99 1.29 5.35
CA PRO A 142 4.07 2.05 6.61
C PRO A 142 3.60 3.51 6.53
N LEU A 143 3.97 4.21 5.46
CA LEU A 143 3.68 5.64 5.28
C LEU A 143 2.24 5.93 4.84
N HIS A 144 1.42 4.91 4.57
CA HIS A 144 -0.04 5.04 4.50
C HIS A 144 -0.68 5.21 5.87
N LEU A 145 0.10 4.99 6.94
CA LEU A 145 -0.24 5.25 8.32
C LEU A 145 0.63 6.40 8.88
N GLY A 146 1.09 7.27 7.98
CA GLY A 146 2.01 8.36 8.30
C GLY A 146 1.31 9.58 8.87
N ARG A 147 2.05 10.70 8.88
CA ARG A 147 1.68 11.91 9.62
C ARG A 147 0.91 12.90 8.75
N PRO A 148 -0.10 13.61 9.29
CA PRO A 148 -0.87 14.58 8.52
C PRO A 148 -0.05 15.79 8.05
N GLU A 149 0.94 16.24 8.82
CA GLU A 149 1.76 17.43 8.52
C GLU A 149 2.59 17.28 7.23
N ASP A 150 3.04 16.07 6.95
CA ASP A 150 3.88 15.72 5.80
C ASP A 150 3.16 14.90 4.72
N LEU A 151 1.85 14.70 4.88
CA LEU A 151 1.01 13.90 3.99
C LEU A 151 1.56 12.47 3.84
N GLY A 152 1.89 11.83 4.96
CA GLY A 152 2.43 10.47 4.97
C GLY A 152 3.81 10.37 4.33
N GLY A 153 4.72 11.32 4.60
CA GLY A 153 6.08 11.33 4.08
C GLY A 153 6.23 11.91 2.67
N ASN A 154 5.14 12.30 2.01
CA ASN A 154 5.18 12.93 0.69
C ASN A 154 5.92 14.28 0.69
N ARG A 155 5.93 14.98 1.83
CA ARG A 155 6.65 16.25 2.01
C ARG A 155 8.05 16.09 2.59
N VAL A 156 8.45 14.89 3.00
CA VAL A 156 9.81 14.60 3.46
C VAL A 156 10.67 14.35 2.23
N LYS A 157 11.45 15.36 1.82
CA LYS A 157 12.23 15.28 0.58
C LYS A 157 13.49 14.47 0.84
N VAL A 158 13.85 13.61 -0.09
CA VAL A 158 15.11 12.86 -0.07
C VAL A 158 15.63 12.72 -1.49
N GLU A 159 16.89 12.34 -1.65
CA GLU A 159 17.39 11.87 -2.94
C GLU A 159 17.58 10.37 -2.92
N TRP A 160 17.24 9.70 -4.00
CA TRP A 160 17.56 8.30 -4.24
C TRP A 160 18.56 8.21 -5.39
N PHE A 161 19.80 7.82 -5.11
CA PHE A 161 20.88 7.80 -6.10
C PHE A 161 21.00 9.13 -6.88
N ARG A 162 21.02 10.25 -6.15
CA ARG A 162 21.09 11.64 -6.68
C ARG A 162 19.89 12.06 -7.53
N LYS A 163 18.78 11.34 -7.45
CA LYS A 163 17.51 11.74 -8.07
C LYS A 163 16.57 12.20 -6.97
N SER A 164 16.02 13.40 -7.10
CA SER A 164 15.02 13.91 -6.16
C SER A 164 13.80 12.98 -6.10
N THR A 165 13.35 12.70 -4.89
CA THR A 165 12.10 11.98 -4.59
C THR A 165 11.59 12.42 -3.21
N ASN A 166 10.65 11.69 -2.63
CA ASN A 166 10.21 11.87 -1.26
C ASN A 166 10.19 10.51 -0.54
N LEU A 167 10.10 10.54 0.80
CA LEU A 167 10.14 9.33 1.62
C LEU A 167 9.02 8.34 1.26
N HIS A 168 7.81 8.84 0.96
CA HIS A 168 6.67 8.02 0.56
C HIS A 168 6.97 7.23 -0.73
N SER A 169 7.29 7.94 -1.81
CA SER A 169 7.59 7.31 -3.12
C SER A 169 8.82 6.41 -3.10
N LEU A 170 9.79 6.68 -2.21
CA LEU A 170 10.94 5.80 -1.99
C LEU A 170 10.47 4.43 -1.49
N TRP A 171 9.58 4.41 -0.50
CA TRP A 171 9.03 3.19 0.09
C TRP A 171 8.02 2.49 -0.81
N ASP A 172 7.11 3.22 -1.45
CA ASP A 172 6.12 2.63 -2.36
C ASP A 172 6.78 1.85 -3.50
N SER A 173 7.77 2.47 -4.14
CA SER A 173 8.24 2.03 -5.46
C SER A 173 9.75 1.81 -5.48
N ALA A 174 10.55 2.81 -5.12
CA ALA A 174 11.97 2.78 -5.46
C ALA A 174 12.76 1.68 -4.72
N LEU A 175 12.39 1.36 -3.47
CA LEU A 175 12.97 0.22 -2.73
C LEU A 175 12.46 -1.12 -3.25
N VAL A 176 11.16 -1.23 -3.54
CA VAL A 176 10.54 -2.46 -4.06
C VAL A 176 11.14 -2.85 -5.41
N ASP A 177 11.31 -1.87 -6.31
CA ASP A 177 11.80 -2.10 -7.67
C ASP A 177 13.33 -2.21 -7.76
N PHE A 178 14.06 -1.90 -6.68
CA PHE A 178 15.52 -1.78 -6.71
C PHE A 178 16.23 -3.09 -7.09
N ASP A 179 15.77 -4.21 -6.53
CA ASP A 179 16.33 -5.53 -6.81
C ASP A 179 15.84 -6.12 -8.14
N LYS A 180 14.95 -5.41 -8.84
CA LYS A 180 14.44 -5.72 -10.20
C LYS A 180 13.78 -7.09 -10.34
N TYR A 181 13.29 -7.67 -9.25
CA TYR A 181 12.42 -8.82 -9.34
C TYR A 181 11.13 -8.45 -10.07
N SER A 182 10.69 -9.31 -10.99
CA SER A 182 9.28 -9.31 -11.37
C SER A 182 8.41 -9.66 -10.16
N TYR A 183 7.14 -9.27 -10.17
CA TYR A 183 6.25 -9.54 -9.03
C TYR A 183 6.14 -11.03 -8.68
N THR A 184 6.22 -11.92 -9.66
CA THR A 184 6.20 -13.38 -9.46
C THR A 184 7.51 -13.93 -8.91
N GLU A 185 8.66 -13.42 -9.37
CA GLU A 185 9.96 -13.75 -8.79
C GLU A 185 10.03 -13.29 -7.34
N TYR A 186 9.60 -12.05 -7.07
CA TYR A 186 9.65 -11.50 -5.73
C TYR A 186 8.76 -12.29 -4.77
N ALA A 187 7.51 -12.57 -5.15
CA ALA A 187 6.63 -13.44 -4.37
C ALA A 187 7.23 -14.84 -4.13
N THR A 188 8.03 -15.36 -5.07
CA THR A 188 8.71 -16.67 -4.92
C THR A 188 9.86 -16.61 -3.93
N VAL A 189 10.59 -15.50 -3.87
CA VAL A 189 11.67 -15.31 -2.89
C VAL A 189 11.11 -15.07 -1.48
N LEU A 190 9.93 -14.44 -1.37
CA LEU A 190 9.32 -14.10 -0.08
C LEU A 190 8.48 -15.23 0.54
N ASP A 191 7.65 -15.91 -0.26
CA ASP A 191 6.72 -16.95 0.21
C ASP A 191 7.39 -18.33 0.28
N VAL A 192 8.42 -18.44 1.13
CA VAL A 192 9.26 -19.65 1.27
C VAL A 192 9.09 -20.35 2.61
N HIS A 193 8.35 -19.75 3.53
CA HIS A 193 8.20 -20.25 4.89
C HIS A 193 7.11 -21.32 5.01
N ASP A 194 7.15 -22.09 6.10
CA ASP A 194 6.17 -23.14 6.35
C ASP A 194 4.83 -22.57 6.84
N LYS A 195 3.80 -23.44 6.88
CA LYS A 195 2.46 -23.08 7.34
C LYS A 195 2.43 -22.56 8.78
N LYS A 196 3.33 -23.05 9.65
CA LYS A 196 3.35 -22.65 11.06
C LYS A 196 3.82 -21.20 11.16
N HIS A 197 4.89 -20.85 10.46
CA HIS A 197 5.38 -19.49 10.35
C HIS A 197 4.31 -18.55 9.76
N ASN A 198 3.68 -18.94 8.64
CA ASN A 198 2.64 -18.12 8.01
C ASN A 198 1.43 -17.92 8.94
N THR A 199 1.04 -18.93 9.73
CA THR A 199 -0.04 -18.82 10.72
C THR A 199 0.28 -17.79 11.81
N GLU A 200 1.54 -17.69 12.25
CA GLU A 200 1.94 -16.70 13.23
C GLU A 200 1.87 -15.27 12.67
N ILE A 201 2.32 -15.05 11.43
CA ILE A 201 2.29 -13.73 10.76
C ILE A 201 0.87 -13.15 10.68
N VAL A 202 -0.12 -14.01 10.41
CA VAL A 202 -1.51 -13.58 10.17
C VAL A 202 -2.34 -13.49 11.44
N LYS A 203 -1.76 -13.72 12.63
CA LYS A 203 -2.46 -13.51 13.91
C LYS A 203 -2.82 -12.03 14.11
N GLY A 204 -3.80 -11.79 14.98
CA GLY A 204 -4.31 -10.47 15.28
C GLY A 204 -5.44 -10.03 14.36
N SER A 205 -5.93 -8.83 14.64
CA SER A 205 -6.96 -8.12 13.90
C SER A 205 -6.36 -7.12 12.89
N LEU A 206 -7.20 -6.41 12.15
CA LEU A 206 -6.74 -5.37 11.23
C LEU A 206 -6.04 -4.23 11.98
N GLU A 207 -6.52 -3.87 13.17
CA GLU A 207 -5.90 -2.88 14.06
C GLU A 207 -4.49 -3.30 14.46
N ASP A 208 -4.27 -4.57 14.79
CA ASP A 208 -2.94 -5.10 15.10
C ASP A 208 -2.00 -4.96 13.89
N TRP A 209 -2.50 -5.28 12.68
CA TRP A 209 -1.70 -5.20 11.45
C TRP A 209 -1.38 -3.77 11.06
N LEU A 210 -2.32 -2.85 11.26
CA LEU A 210 -2.10 -1.42 11.08
C LEU A 210 -1.10 -0.91 12.12
N TYR A 211 -1.18 -1.35 13.38
CA TYR A 211 -0.23 -0.95 14.42
C TYR A 211 1.21 -1.42 14.11
N ASP A 212 1.37 -2.61 13.52
CA ASP A 212 2.68 -3.07 13.02
C ASP A 212 3.25 -2.09 11.98
N SER A 213 2.46 -1.70 10.98
CA SER A 213 2.86 -0.77 9.92
C SER A 213 3.14 0.63 10.46
N TYR A 214 2.32 1.12 11.40
CA TYR A 214 2.49 2.39 12.09
C TYR A 214 3.80 2.44 12.90
N THR A 215 4.13 1.34 13.60
CA THR A 215 5.39 1.24 14.35
C THR A 215 6.59 1.34 13.42
N LEU A 216 6.52 0.69 12.26
CA LEU A 216 7.55 0.82 11.23
C LEU A 216 7.60 2.25 10.68
N ALA A 217 6.45 2.90 10.44
CA ALA A 217 6.40 4.28 9.96
C ALA A 217 7.18 5.24 10.88
N ASN A 218 7.02 5.12 12.20
CA ASN A 218 7.80 5.91 13.16
C ASN A 218 9.31 5.67 13.02
N LYS A 219 9.75 4.40 12.87
CA LYS A 219 11.16 4.07 12.57
C LYS A 219 11.64 4.74 11.28
N LEU A 220 10.79 4.85 10.26
CA LEU A 220 11.16 5.47 8.97
C LEU A 220 11.37 6.96 9.11
N TYR A 221 10.49 7.65 9.85
CA TYR A 221 10.64 9.08 10.11
C TYR A 221 11.94 9.39 10.87
N ASP A 222 12.35 8.53 11.80
CA ASP A 222 13.61 8.68 12.54
C ASP A 222 14.85 8.28 11.71
N SER A 223 14.65 7.67 10.54
CA SER A 223 15.74 7.15 9.70
C SER A 223 16.29 8.14 8.68
N VAL A 224 15.60 9.27 8.48
CA VAL A 224 15.95 10.25 7.44
C VAL A 224 15.95 11.68 7.93
N GLU A 225 16.84 12.49 7.37
CA GLU A 225 16.80 13.95 7.47
C GLU A 225 16.24 14.57 6.18
N ASP A 226 15.65 15.77 6.26
CA ASP A 226 15.13 16.45 5.07
C ASP A 226 16.25 16.77 4.07
N ASN A 227 16.03 16.41 2.81
CA ASN A 227 16.98 16.45 1.69
C ASN A 227 18.20 15.53 1.83
N GLN A 228 18.15 14.50 2.69
CA GLN A 228 19.23 13.52 2.78
C GLN A 228 19.39 12.74 1.47
N SER A 229 20.65 12.50 1.06
CA SER A 229 20.97 11.69 -0.11
C SER A 229 21.12 10.21 0.27
N LEU A 230 20.15 9.40 -0.15
CA LEU A 230 20.06 7.98 0.15
C LEU A 230 20.55 7.14 -1.05
N SER A 231 21.11 5.97 -0.73
CA SER A 231 21.68 5.04 -1.72
C SER A 231 21.74 3.62 -1.16
N TYR A 232 22.72 2.81 -1.57
CA TYR A 232 22.89 1.41 -1.18
C TYR A 232 22.76 1.15 0.33
N ARG A 233 23.23 2.06 1.18
CA ARG A 233 23.15 1.88 2.63
C ARG A 233 21.71 1.81 3.13
N TYR A 234 20.84 2.69 2.63
CA TYR A 234 19.44 2.71 3.02
C TYR A 234 18.71 1.45 2.53
N HIS A 235 18.99 0.98 1.30
CA HIS A 235 18.48 -0.33 0.84
C HIS A 235 18.94 -1.46 1.75
N TYR A 236 20.23 -1.53 2.07
CA TYR A 236 20.77 -2.57 2.94
C TYR A 236 20.09 -2.60 4.32
N ASP A 237 19.82 -1.43 4.90
CA ASP A 237 19.24 -1.33 6.24
C ASP A 237 17.73 -1.66 6.27
N PHE A 238 17.00 -1.38 5.20
CA PHE A 238 15.52 -1.49 5.16
C PHE A 238 14.97 -2.56 4.22
N LYS A 239 15.83 -3.27 3.46
CA LYS A 239 15.41 -4.33 2.53
C LYS A 239 14.48 -5.34 3.20
N TYR A 240 14.87 -5.86 4.36
CA TYR A 240 14.08 -6.87 5.06
C TYR A 240 12.79 -6.32 5.67
N ASP A 241 12.74 -5.03 6.00
CA ASP A 241 11.50 -4.38 6.45
C ASP A 241 10.50 -4.31 5.27
N VAL A 242 10.94 -3.91 4.08
CA VAL A 242 10.12 -3.90 2.85
C VAL A 242 9.62 -5.30 2.53
N GLU A 243 10.53 -6.29 2.47
CA GLU A 243 10.20 -7.69 2.19
C GLU A 243 9.20 -8.27 3.20
N SER A 244 9.40 -7.97 4.49
CA SER A 244 8.49 -8.37 5.56
C SER A 244 7.10 -7.78 5.36
N GLN A 245 6.98 -6.50 5.00
CA GLN A 245 5.67 -5.87 4.78
C GLN A 245 4.94 -6.45 3.57
N LEU A 246 5.65 -6.73 2.47
CA LEU A 246 5.07 -7.40 1.29
C LEU A 246 4.57 -8.81 1.62
N LEU A 247 5.37 -9.59 2.37
CA LEU A 247 4.98 -10.93 2.81
C LEU A 247 3.77 -10.88 3.76
N LYS A 248 3.80 -10.03 4.78
CA LYS A 248 2.69 -9.83 5.72
C LYS A 248 1.41 -9.45 4.98
N GLY A 249 1.48 -8.48 4.07
CA GLY A 249 0.34 -8.03 3.27
C GLY A 249 -0.28 -9.17 2.47
N GLY A 250 0.55 -9.97 1.79
CA GLY A 250 0.05 -11.10 1.00
C GLY A 250 -0.58 -12.20 1.85
N LEU A 251 0.06 -12.61 2.94
CA LEU A 251 -0.46 -13.64 3.83
C LEU A 251 -1.75 -13.19 4.55
N ARG A 252 -1.81 -11.93 4.99
CA ARG A 252 -2.99 -11.36 5.65
C ARG A 252 -4.14 -11.14 4.66
N LEU A 253 -3.85 -10.76 3.41
CA LEU A 253 -4.86 -10.75 2.34
C LEU A 253 -5.41 -12.15 2.08
N ALA A 254 -4.56 -13.18 2.00
CA ALA A 254 -5.01 -14.56 1.86
C ALA A 254 -5.93 -14.97 3.02
N LYS A 255 -5.56 -14.64 4.27
CA LYS A 255 -6.41 -14.90 5.44
C LYS A 255 -7.78 -14.25 5.30
N VAL A 256 -7.83 -12.95 4.98
CA VAL A 256 -9.10 -12.21 4.84
C VAL A 256 -9.96 -12.82 3.72
N LEU A 257 -9.38 -13.08 2.54
CA LEU A 257 -10.12 -13.68 1.43
C LEU A 257 -10.58 -15.10 1.76
N ASN A 258 -9.79 -15.87 2.51
CA ASN A 258 -10.21 -17.18 3.00
C ASN A 258 -11.42 -17.03 3.93
N GLU A 259 -11.38 -16.16 4.92
CA GLU A 259 -12.49 -15.94 5.87
C GLU A 259 -13.79 -15.40 5.24
N ILE A 260 -13.69 -14.67 4.12
CA ILE A 260 -14.83 -14.18 3.35
C ILE A 260 -15.50 -15.31 2.55
N PHE A 261 -14.70 -16.18 1.91
CA PHE A 261 -15.17 -17.16 0.93
C PHE A 261 -15.15 -18.63 1.42
N GLU A 262 -14.84 -18.85 2.70
CA GLU A 262 -14.84 -20.18 3.33
C GLU A 262 -16.21 -20.76 3.68
#